data_AF-A0A846SN01-F1
#
_entry.id   AF-A0A846SN01-F1
#
_cell.length_a   1.000
_cell.length_b   1.000
_cell.length_c   1.000
_cell.angle_alpha   90.00
_cell.angle_beta   90.00
_cell.angle_gamma   90.00
#
_symmetry.space_group_name_H-M   'P 1'
#
loop_
_entity.id
_entity.type
_entity.pdbx_description
1 polymer ?
#
loop_
_entity_poly.entity_id
_entity_poly.type
_entity_poly.pdbx_seq_one_letter_code
_entity_poly.pdbx_strand_id
1 'polypeptide(L)'
;VFITSTDTDQDVQIGYYLPSVDRLAIFQLHPQRLLPLQEVFKTEEIVPKLTLTDDLLGPEEIQLHLQTHLEKDPYRRHPVTKRILILQMREEPVWNATLVTSTLHFINLVLSARTGALLSEDIQSIMRLGKRA
;
A
#
# COMPACT_ATOMS: atom_id res chain seq x y z
N VAL A 1 19.64 5.91 10.73
CA VAL A 1 20.74 6.08 9.76
C VAL A 1 20.38 5.25 8.55
N PHE A 2 20.45 5.81 7.35
CA PHE A 2 20.28 5.08 6.09
C PHE A 2 21.45 5.40 5.16
N ILE A 3 21.84 4.44 4.32
CA ILE A 3 22.95 4.57 3.37
C ILE A 3 22.34 4.46 1.97
N THR A 4 22.64 5.45 1.13
CA THR A 4 22.25 5.42 -0.28
C THR A 4 23.51 5.45 -1.13
N SER A 5 23.62 4.48 -2.04
CA SER A 5 24.65 4.43 -3.09
C SER A 5 23.94 4.57 -4.42
N THR A 6 24.35 5.53 -5.24
CA THR A 6 24.03 5.55 -6.66
C THR A 6 25.03 4.65 -7.41
N ASP A 7 24.73 4.25 -8.65
CA ASP A 7 25.51 3.30 -9.47
C ASP A 7 26.97 3.73 -9.77
N THR A 8 27.41 4.88 -9.27
CA THR A 8 28.79 5.37 -9.35
C THR A 8 29.40 5.45 -7.95
N ASP A 9 30.55 4.79 -7.77
CA ASP A 9 31.32 4.64 -6.51
C ASP A 9 31.73 5.98 -5.82
N GLN A 10 31.39 7.12 -6.41
CA GLN A 10 31.77 8.47 -5.95
C GLN A 10 30.69 9.20 -5.14
N ASP A 11 29.47 8.68 -5.03
CA ASP A 11 28.33 9.41 -4.42
C ASP A 11 27.70 8.67 -3.23
N VAL A 12 28.52 8.03 -2.39
CA VAL A 12 28.02 7.42 -1.16
C VAL A 12 27.56 8.50 -0.18
N GLN A 13 26.29 8.42 0.22
CA GLN A 13 25.67 9.33 1.18
C GLN A 13 25.12 8.58 2.39
N ILE A 14 25.30 9.17 3.57
CA ILE A 14 24.76 8.69 4.85
C ILE A 14 23.74 9.69 5.35
N GLY A 15 22.48 9.27 5.43
CA GLY A 15 21.39 10.07 6.00
C GLY A 15 21.13 9.76 7.47
N TYR A 16 20.95 10.80 8.27
CA TYR A 16 20.53 10.73 9.67
C TYR A 16 19.31 11.63 9.88
N TYR A 17 18.25 11.08 10.47
CA TYR A 17 17.07 11.87 10.86
C TYR A 17 17.34 12.59 12.17
N LEU A 18 17.10 13.91 12.19
CA LEU A 18 17.22 14.78 13.35
C LEU A 18 15.83 15.09 13.92
N PRO A 19 15.39 14.41 15.00
CA PRO A 19 14.04 14.59 15.54
C PRO A 19 13.76 15.99 16.07
N SER A 20 14.79 16.71 16.54
CA SER A 20 14.66 18.05 17.14
C SER A 20 14.28 19.15 16.15
N VAL A 21 14.58 18.95 14.85
CA VAL A 21 14.35 19.94 13.78
C VAL A 21 13.55 19.34 12.62
N ASP A 22 13.08 18.10 12.76
CA ASP A 22 12.27 17.38 11.79
C ASP A 22 12.86 17.36 10.37
N ARG A 23 14.17 17.15 10.27
CA ARG A 23 14.92 17.20 9.01
C ARG A 23 15.90 16.04 8.88
N LEU A 24 16.33 15.78 7.65
CA LEU A 24 17.39 14.85 7.32
C LEU A 24 18.73 15.58 7.20
N ALA A 25 19.72 15.14 7.98
CA ALA A 25 21.12 15.47 7.77
C ALA A 25 21.73 14.44 6.82
N ILE A 26 22.34 14.87 5.73
CA ILE A 26 22.97 13.98 4.75
C ILE A 26 24.46 14.27 4.67
N PHE A 27 25.27 13.27 4.96
CA PHE A 27 26.72 13.32 4.85
C PHE A 27 27.14 12.68 3.54
N GLN A 28 27.71 13.48 2.63
CA GLN A 28 28.41 12.97 1.45
C GLN A 28 29.82 12.57 1.85
N LEU A 29 30.26 11.37 1.48
CA LEU A 29 31.59 10.87 1.85
C LEU A 29 32.70 11.33 0.89
N HIS A 30 32.37 11.64 -0.37
CA HIS A 30 33.35 12.08 -1.38
C HIS A 30 32.78 13.20 -2.28
N PRO A 31 33.28 14.44 -2.19
CA PRO A 31 34.10 14.95 -1.09
C PRO A 31 33.31 14.93 0.24
N GLN A 32 34.02 14.81 1.36
CA GLN A 32 33.41 14.81 2.69
C GLN A 32 32.73 16.15 2.98
N ARG A 33 31.40 16.18 3.00
CA ARG A 33 30.62 17.38 3.34
C ARG A 33 29.24 17.05 3.87
N LEU A 34 28.75 17.89 4.77
CA LEU A 34 27.34 17.91 5.17
C LEU A 34 26.56 18.66 4.10
N LEU A 35 25.58 18.00 3.48
CA LEU A 35 24.64 18.66 2.58
C LEU A 35 23.63 19.50 3.40
N PRO A 36 23.00 20.52 2.78
CA PRO A 36 21.92 21.25 3.42
C PRO A 36 20.85 20.30 3.96
N LEU A 37 20.31 20.63 5.14
CA LEU A 37 19.27 19.84 5.77
C LEU A 37 18.08 19.69 4.82
N GLN A 38 17.74 18.44 4.48
CA GLN A 38 16.61 18.16 3.60
C GLN A 38 15.33 18.03 4.43
N GLU A 39 14.23 18.48 3.87
CA GLU A 39 12.91 18.21 4.41
C GLU A 39 12.68 16.70 4.39
N VAL A 40 12.17 16.17 5.50
CA VAL A 40 11.62 14.82 5.47
C VAL A 40 10.39 14.91 4.56
N PHE A 41 10.34 14.09 3.50
CA PHE A 41 9.12 13.92 2.71
C PHE A 41 8.02 13.35 3.63
N LYS A 42 7.34 14.24 4.34
CA LYS A 42 6.07 13.98 4.99
C LYS A 42 5.03 14.41 3.98
N THR A 43 4.52 13.46 3.21
CA THR A 43 3.21 13.67 2.59
C THR A 43 2.25 13.98 3.74
N GLU A 44 1.70 15.20 3.78
CA GLU A 44 0.98 15.79 4.92
C GLU A 44 -0.37 15.11 5.27
N GLU A 45 -0.61 13.88 4.84
CA GLU A 45 -1.80 13.14 5.25
C GLU A 45 -1.53 12.46 6.59
N ILE A 46 -2.00 13.10 7.66
CA ILE A 46 -2.18 12.42 8.95
C ILE A 46 -3.26 11.36 8.73
N VAL A 47 -2.84 10.12 8.41
CA VAL A 47 -3.76 9.00 8.33
C VAL A 47 -4.26 8.71 9.75
N PRO A 48 -5.58 8.72 9.99
CA PRO A 48 -6.11 8.41 11.31
C PRO A 48 -5.64 7.02 11.77
N LYS A 49 -5.49 6.83 13.07
CA LYS A 49 -5.17 5.51 13.61
C LYS A 49 -6.38 4.59 13.41
N LEU A 50 -6.15 3.41 12.83
CA LEU A 50 -7.16 2.35 12.82
C LEU A 50 -7.46 1.93 14.27
N THR A 51 -8.71 2.11 14.69
CA THR A 51 -9.20 1.62 15.97
C THR A 51 -10.15 0.47 15.69
N LEU A 52 -9.87 -0.70 16.28
CA LEU A 52 -10.75 -1.86 16.17
C LEU A 52 -11.94 -1.63 17.09
N THR A 53 -13.11 -1.40 16.50
CA THR A 53 -14.39 -1.20 17.19
C THR A 53 -15.37 -2.29 16.76
N ASP A 54 -16.35 -2.59 17.61
CA ASP A 54 -17.30 -3.69 17.39
C ASP A 54 -18.24 -3.48 16.19
N ASP A 55 -18.29 -2.27 15.65
CA ASP A 55 -19.10 -1.93 14.48
C ASP A 55 -18.35 -2.14 13.14
N LEU A 56 -17.11 -2.64 13.19
CA LEU A 56 -16.38 -3.09 12.01
C LEU A 56 -16.71 -4.56 11.72
N LEU A 57 -17.09 -4.83 10.47
CA LEU A 57 -17.26 -6.17 9.95
C LEU A 57 -15.94 -6.95 10.01
N GLY A 58 -16.02 -8.17 10.51
CA GLY A 58 -14.92 -9.11 10.54
C GLY A 58 -14.60 -9.71 9.17
N PRO A 59 -13.53 -10.51 9.10
CA PRO A 59 -13.08 -11.12 7.85
C PRO A 59 -14.11 -12.11 7.27
N GLU A 60 -14.90 -12.78 8.11
CA GLU A 60 -15.93 -13.73 7.68
C GLU A 60 -17.11 -13.02 7.01
N GLU A 61 -17.62 -11.93 7.59
CA GLU A 61 -18.69 -11.15 6.96
C GLU A 61 -18.23 -10.55 5.63
N ILE A 62 -17.03 -9.99 5.58
CA ILE A 62 -16.47 -9.42 4.35
C ILE A 62 -16.29 -10.49 3.27
N GLN A 63 -15.94 -11.72 3.64
CA GLN A 63 -15.85 -12.82 2.69
C GLN A 63 -17.20 -13.14 2.04
N LEU A 64 -18.31 -13.03 2.79
CA LEU A 64 -19.65 -13.19 2.25
C LEU A 64 -19.97 -12.10 1.23
N HIS A 65 -19.69 -10.83 1.57
CA HIS A 65 -19.86 -9.71 0.63
C HIS A 65 -19.03 -9.91 -0.65
N LEU A 66 -17.77 -10.30 -0.52
CA LEU A 66 -16.88 -10.59 -1.64
C LEU A 66 -17.45 -11.69 -2.55
N GLN A 67 -18.01 -12.75 -1.98
CA GLN A 67 -18.60 -13.84 -2.75
C GLN A 67 -19.76 -13.35 -3.62
N THR A 68 -20.65 -12.53 -3.07
CA THR A 68 -21.77 -11.93 -3.83
C THR A 68 -21.26 -11.06 -4.99
N HIS A 69 -20.13 -10.37 -4.83
CA HIS A 69 -19.52 -9.61 -5.92
C HIS A 69 -18.88 -10.53 -6.97
N LEU A 70 -18.20 -11.60 -6.55
CA LEU A 70 -17.50 -12.54 -7.44
C LEU A 70 -18.42 -13.41 -8.30
N GLU A 71 -19.69 -13.54 -7.93
CA GLU A 71 -20.68 -14.27 -8.74
C GLU A 71 -21.12 -13.49 -10.00
N LYS A 72 -20.76 -12.20 -10.11
CA LYS A 72 -21.07 -11.34 -11.27
C LYS A 72 -20.14 -11.63 -12.47
N ASP A 73 -20.63 -11.36 -13.70
CA ASP A 73 -20.01 -11.77 -14.97
C ASP A 73 -18.98 -10.76 -15.54
N PRO A 74 -18.01 -10.31 -14.72
CA PRO A 74 -16.65 -10.51 -15.21
C PRO A 74 -15.87 -11.51 -14.35
N TYR A 75 -16.20 -11.60 -13.06
CA TYR A 75 -15.43 -12.36 -12.07
C TYR A 75 -15.63 -13.87 -12.16
N ARG A 76 -16.80 -14.31 -12.62
CA ARG A 76 -17.12 -15.74 -12.78
C ARG A 76 -16.14 -16.48 -13.68
N ARG A 77 -15.50 -15.77 -14.61
CA ARG A 77 -14.51 -16.31 -15.56
C ARG A 77 -13.10 -16.41 -14.97
N HIS A 78 -12.90 -15.89 -13.77
CA HIS A 78 -11.60 -15.78 -13.10
C HIS A 78 -11.64 -16.49 -11.73
N PRO A 79 -11.50 -17.83 -11.69
CA PRO A 79 -11.53 -18.58 -10.43
C PRO A 79 -10.47 -18.08 -9.47
N VAL A 80 -10.87 -17.70 -8.26
CA VAL A 80 -9.95 -17.18 -7.22
C VAL A 80 -9.21 -18.35 -6.58
N THR A 81 -7.87 -18.30 -6.58
CA THR A 81 -6.98 -19.30 -5.97
C THR A 81 -6.44 -18.85 -4.63
N LYS A 82 -6.24 -17.53 -4.44
CA LYS A 82 -5.78 -16.95 -3.18
C LYS A 82 -6.53 -15.66 -2.89
N ARG A 83 -6.75 -15.40 -1.61
CA ARG A 83 -7.36 -14.18 -1.09
C ARG A 83 -6.44 -13.56 -0.06
N ILE A 84 -6.23 -12.26 -0.15
CA ILE A 84 -5.50 -11.46 0.83
C ILE A 84 -6.46 -10.36 1.26
N LEU A 85 -6.79 -10.32 2.55
CA LEU A 85 -7.68 -9.33 3.13
C LEU A 85 -6.88 -8.48 4.10
N ILE A 86 -6.87 -7.16 3.88
CA ILE A 86 -6.17 -6.21 4.72
C ILE A 86 -7.17 -5.16 5.20
N LEU A 87 -7.43 -5.15 6.50
CA LEU A 87 -8.12 -4.04 7.15
C LEU A 87 -7.14 -2.89 7.33
N GLN A 88 -7.49 -1.72 6.80
CA GLN A 88 -6.64 -0.54 6.85
C GLN A 88 -7.48 0.73 7.06
N MET A 89 -6.86 1.76 7.62
CA MET A 89 -7.47 3.08 7.70
C MET A 89 -7.08 3.91 6.48
N ARG A 90 -8.09 4.53 5.84
CA ARG A 90 -7.93 5.61 4.86
C ARG A 90 -8.66 6.84 5.39
N GLU A 91 -9.47 7.50 4.57
CA GLU A 91 -10.49 8.45 5.05
C GLU A 91 -11.49 7.75 6.00
N GLU A 92 -11.82 6.49 5.71
CA GLU A 92 -12.60 5.60 6.56
C GLU A 92 -11.94 4.21 6.69
N PRO A 93 -12.34 3.39 7.68
CA PRO A 93 -11.88 2.00 7.79
C PRO A 93 -12.37 1.18 6.59
N VAL A 94 -11.45 0.53 5.88
CA VAL A 94 -11.77 -0.26 4.69
C VAL A 94 -11.07 -1.61 4.71
N TRP A 95 -11.72 -2.60 4.11
CA TRP A 95 -11.11 -3.86 3.73
C TRP A 95 -10.61 -3.78 2.30
N ASN A 96 -9.29 -3.89 2.14
CA ASN A 96 -8.67 -4.08 0.84
C ASN A 96 -8.49 -5.57 0.57
N ALA A 97 -9.27 -6.07 -0.38
CA ALA A 97 -9.27 -7.46 -0.79
C ALA A 97 -8.53 -7.59 -2.12
N THR A 98 -7.36 -8.23 -2.07
CA THR A 98 -6.63 -8.62 -3.28
C THR A 98 -6.86 -10.10 -3.53
N LEU A 99 -7.45 -10.42 -4.67
CA LEU A 99 -7.78 -11.77 -5.09
C LEU A 99 -6.88 -12.17 -6.24
N VAL A 100 -6.20 -13.29 -6.09
CA VAL A 100 -5.34 -13.88 -7.13
C VAL A 100 -6.14 -14.96 -7.82
N THR A 101 -6.21 -14.90 -9.14
CA THR A 101 -7.01 -15.82 -9.94
C THR A 101 -6.14 -16.86 -10.64
N SER A 102 -6.70 -18.02 -10.98
CA SER A 102 -6.02 -19.05 -11.77
C SER A 102 -5.64 -18.56 -13.17
N THR A 103 -6.35 -17.55 -13.67
CA THR A 103 -6.10 -16.87 -14.95
C THR A 103 -5.02 -15.79 -14.86
N LEU A 104 -4.24 -15.72 -13.78
CA LEU A 104 -3.17 -14.74 -13.58
C LEU A 104 -3.65 -13.28 -13.67
N HIS A 105 -4.80 -13.01 -13.06
CA HIS A 105 -5.28 -11.66 -12.79
C HIS A 105 -5.32 -11.41 -11.29
N PHE A 106 -4.99 -10.17 -10.91
CA PHE A 106 -5.34 -9.60 -9.63
C PHE A 106 -6.68 -8.88 -9.75
N ILE A 107 -7.59 -9.19 -8.83
CA ILE A 107 -8.83 -8.44 -8.63
C ILE A 107 -8.67 -7.73 -7.28
N ASN A 108 -8.61 -6.40 -7.31
CA ASN A 108 -8.53 -5.57 -6.12
C ASN A 108 -9.89 -4.95 -5.85
N LEU A 109 -10.43 -5.21 -4.67
CA LEU A 109 -11.72 -4.68 -4.23
C LEU A 109 -11.50 -3.94 -2.92
N VAL A 110 -12.02 -2.73 -2.83
CA VAL A 110 -12.04 -1.96 -1.57
C VAL A 110 -13.48 -1.93 -1.09
N LEU A 111 -13.71 -2.44 0.12
CA LEU A 111 -15.02 -2.47 0.76
C LEU A 111 -14.99 -1.63 2.03
N SER A 112 -16.07 -0.93 2.32
CA SER A 112 -16.22 -0.26 3.62
C SER A 112 -16.23 -1.32 4.73
N ALA A 113 -15.43 -1.11 5.77
CA ALA A 113 -15.37 -2.04 6.89
C ALA A 113 -16.58 -1.95 7.81
N ARG A 114 -17.42 -0.92 7.71
CA ARG A 114 -18.65 -0.79 8.50
C ARG A 114 -19.87 -1.41 7.83
N THR A 115 -19.92 -1.35 6.50
CA THR A 115 -21.14 -1.68 5.73
C THR A 115 -20.95 -2.82 4.75
N GLY A 116 -19.70 -3.19 4.41
CA GLY A 116 -19.41 -4.17 3.37
C GLY A 116 -19.73 -3.66 1.96
N ALA A 117 -20.05 -2.38 1.80
CA ALA A 117 -20.31 -1.77 0.50
C ALA A 117 -19.01 -1.68 -0.31
N LEU A 118 -19.08 -2.05 -1.60
CA LEU A 118 -17.97 -1.90 -2.53
C LEU A 118 -17.74 -0.42 -2.84
N LEU A 119 -16.55 0.08 -2.52
CA LEU A 119 -16.12 1.46 -2.72
C LEU A 119 -15.35 1.62 -4.05
N SER A 120 -14.50 0.65 -4.37
CA SER A 120 -13.76 0.65 -5.64
C SER A 120 -13.40 -0.76 -6.07
N GLU A 121 -13.28 -0.96 -7.38
CA GLU A 121 -12.84 -2.21 -7.99
C GLU A 121 -11.80 -1.95 -9.09
N ASP A 122 -10.83 -2.86 -9.20
CA ASP A 122 -9.82 -2.85 -10.26
C ASP A 122 -9.41 -4.29 -10.59
N ILE A 123 -9.28 -4.59 -11.89
CA ILE A 123 -8.88 -5.92 -12.36
C ILE A 123 -7.69 -5.74 -13.30
N GLN A 124 -6.57 -6.37 -12.95
CA GLN A 124 -5.34 -6.26 -13.72
C GLN A 124 -4.70 -7.62 -13.94
N SER A 125 -4.25 -7.87 -15.18
CA SER A 125 -3.40 -9.04 -15.45
C SER A 125 -2.06 -8.87 -14.74
N ILE A 126 -1.58 -9.94 -14.11
CA ILE A 126 -0.25 -10.00 -13.48
C ILE A 126 0.85 -9.67 -14.51
N MET A 127 0.61 -9.99 -15.79
CA MET A 127 1.54 -9.71 -16.90
C MET A 127 1.79 -8.21 -17.14
N ARG A 128 0.99 -7.32 -16.54
CA ARG A 128 1.23 -5.87 -16.58
C ARG A 128 2.25 -5.41 -15.54
N LEU A 129 2.50 -6.18 -14.48
CA LEU A 129 3.49 -5.86 -13.46
C LEU A 129 4.88 -6.12 -14.04
N GLY A 130 5.62 -5.04 -14.33
CA GLY A 130 6.98 -5.10 -14.89
C GLY A 130 7.13 -4.42 -16.25
N LYS A 131 6.04 -4.02 -16.92
CA LYS A 131 6.14 -3.07 -18.03
C LYS A 131 6.32 -1.67 -17.43
N ARG A 132 7.55 -1.15 -17.45
CA ARG A 132 7.82 0.28 -17.20
C ARG A 132 6.96 1.09 -18.18
N ALA A 133 6.10 1.96 -17.64
CA ALA A 133 5.48 3.03 -18.41
C ALA A 133 6.53 4.11 -18.72
#